data_AF-A0A255HNJ1-F1
#
_entry.id   AF-A0A255HNJ1-F1
#
_cell.length_a   1.000
_cell.length_b   1.000
_cell.length_c   1.000
_cell.angle_alpha   90.00
_cell.angle_beta   90.00
_cell.angle_gamma   90.00
#
_symmetry.space_group_name_H-M   'P 1'
#
loop_
_entity.id
_entity.type
_entity.pdbx_description
1 polymer ?
#
loop_
_entity_poly.entity_id
_entity_poly.type
_entity_poly.pdbx_seq_one_letter_code
_entity_poly.pdbx_strand_id
1 'polypeptide(L)'
;MSALSCILRSVQGDGLMFECPGCGVPHRVWVGAGAGPRWTWNGNAERPTFSPSILVRGTQPLADEAHAAWMRGDAPLPAPVPFVCHSFVVDGRIQFLGDCTHELAGQTVDIPDFDTVLLENGA
;
A
#
# COMPACT_ATOMS: atom_id res chain seq x y z
N MET A 1 -14.06 6.55 6.96
CA MET A 1 -13.19 6.85 5.80
C MET A 1 -14.02 7.63 4.81
N SER A 2 -13.50 8.71 4.25
CA SER A 2 -14.23 9.55 3.29
C SER A 2 -13.46 9.62 1.96
N ALA A 3 -14.18 9.62 0.84
CA ALA A 3 -13.57 9.81 -0.48
C ALA A 3 -13.13 11.27 -0.66
N LEU A 4 -11.87 11.49 -1.04
CA LEU A 4 -11.36 12.79 -1.48
C LEU A 4 -11.32 12.89 -3.02
N SER A 5 -11.02 11.78 -3.69
CA SER A 5 -11.04 11.56 -5.14
C SER A 5 -11.24 10.06 -5.42
N CYS A 6 -11.29 9.64 -6.69
CA CYS A 6 -11.34 8.21 -7.05
C CYS A 6 -10.11 7.41 -6.56
N ILE A 7 -8.95 8.05 -6.46
CA ILE A 7 -7.68 7.38 -6.11
C ILE A 7 -7.20 7.65 -4.67
N LEU A 8 -7.85 8.58 -3.95
CA LEU A 8 -7.41 9.00 -2.61
C LEU A 8 -8.58 9.05 -1.61
N ARG A 9 -8.39 8.45 -0.44
CA ARG A 9 -9.33 8.48 0.68
C ARG A 9 -8.71 9.17 1.89
N SER A 10 -9.52 9.88 2.68
CA SER A 10 -9.12 10.38 4.00
C SER A 10 -9.56 9.44 5.12
N VAL A 11 -8.71 9.33 6.14
CA VAL A 11 -9.00 8.66 7.40
C VAL A 11 -8.81 9.64 8.56
N GLN A 12 -9.35 9.28 9.71
CA GLN A 12 -9.29 10.10 10.91
C GLN A 12 -7.82 10.39 11.30
N GLY A 13 -7.53 11.62 11.72
CA GLY A 13 -6.21 12.03 12.19
C GLY A 13 -5.22 12.42 11.09
N ASP A 14 -5.69 13.08 10.03
CA ASP A 14 -4.86 13.54 8.90
C ASP A 14 -4.15 12.41 8.15
N GLY A 15 -4.79 11.24 8.09
CA GLY A 15 -4.32 10.12 7.29
C GLY A 15 -4.93 10.15 5.90
N LEU A 16 -4.11 9.84 4.90
CA LEU A 16 -4.53 9.66 3.53
C LEU A 16 -4.21 8.22 3.11
N MET A 17 -5.09 7.61 2.33
CA MET A 17 -4.91 6.26 1.80
C MET A 17 -5.07 6.24 0.29
N PHE A 18 -4.22 5.46 -0.37
CA PHE A 18 -4.25 5.13 -1.80
C PHE A 18 -4.04 3.63 -1.98
N GLU A 19 -4.66 3.05 -3.01
CA GLU A 19 -4.46 1.64 -3.33
C GLU A 19 -3.07 1.40 -3.93
N CYS A 20 -2.37 0.37 -3.44
CA CYS A 20 -1.07 -0.02 -3.97
C CYS A 20 -1.19 -1.34 -4.74
N PRO A 21 -1.14 -1.33 -6.09
CA PRO A 21 -1.26 -2.54 -6.88
C PRO A 21 -0.08 -3.50 -6.70
N GLY A 22 1.08 -3.00 -6.24
CA GLY A 22 2.24 -3.85 -5.93
C GLY A 22 2.06 -4.66 -4.65
N CYS A 23 1.31 -4.14 -3.69
CA CYS A 23 1.05 -4.81 -2.41
C CYS A 23 -0.32 -5.49 -2.37
N GLY A 24 -1.24 -5.11 -3.25
CA GLY A 24 -2.64 -5.55 -3.22
C GLY A 24 -3.43 -5.03 -2.01
N VAL A 25 -2.90 -4.00 -1.32
CA VAL A 25 -3.53 -3.39 -0.14
C VAL A 25 -3.34 -1.87 -0.13
N PRO A 26 -4.25 -1.11 0.52
CA PRO A 26 -4.10 0.32 0.63
C PRO A 26 -2.89 0.72 1.47
N HIS A 27 -2.11 1.66 0.95
CA HIS A 27 -1.05 2.32 1.69
C HIS A 27 -1.61 3.54 2.40
N ARG A 28 -1.25 3.68 3.69
CA ARG A 28 -1.60 4.86 4.49
C ARG A 28 -0.40 5.76 4.70
N VAL A 29 -0.57 7.04 4.40
CA VAL A 29 0.39 8.10 4.69
C VAL A 29 -0.24 9.09 5.66
N TRP A 30 0.56 9.59 6.60
CA TRP A 30 0.13 10.61 7.55
C TRP A 30 0.72 11.96 7.16
N VAL A 31 -0.10 13.00 7.14
CA VAL A 31 0.35 14.36 6.82
C VAL A 31 0.21 15.27 8.04
N GLY A 32 0.73 16.50 7.95
CA GLY A 32 0.64 17.47 9.03
C GLY A 32 1.48 17.12 10.26
N ALA A 33 1.06 17.60 11.43
CA ALA A 33 1.76 17.39 12.68
C ALA A 33 1.33 16.08 13.37
N GLY A 34 2.24 15.49 14.15
CA GLY A 34 1.93 14.33 15.00
C GLY A 34 3.08 13.33 15.11
N ALA A 35 2.84 12.25 15.83
CA ALA A 35 3.84 11.22 16.08
C ALA A 35 4.05 10.27 14.88
N GLY A 36 5.29 9.85 14.67
CA GLY A 36 5.68 8.94 13.60
C GLY A 36 5.95 9.64 12.26
N PRO A 37 6.16 8.87 11.18
CA PRO A 37 6.46 9.43 9.86
C PRO A 37 5.39 10.41 9.37
N ARG A 38 5.82 11.55 8.80
CA ARG A 38 4.95 12.60 8.27
C ARG A 38 5.44 13.03 6.89
N TRP A 39 4.54 12.96 5.92
CA TRP A 39 4.80 13.36 4.55
C TRP A 39 4.25 14.76 4.30
N THR A 40 4.95 15.50 3.44
CA THR A 40 4.38 16.65 2.76
C THR A 40 3.42 16.15 1.69
N TRP A 41 2.29 16.84 1.55
CA TRP A 41 1.31 16.60 0.50
C TRP A 41 1.04 17.90 -0.25
N ASN A 42 0.91 17.82 -1.57
CA ASN A 42 0.61 18.97 -2.43
C ASN A 42 -0.84 19.49 -2.31
N GLY A 43 -1.69 18.84 -1.52
CA GLY A 43 -3.10 19.22 -1.34
C GLY A 43 -4.02 18.80 -2.49
N ASN A 44 -3.50 18.08 -3.50
CA ASN A 44 -4.28 17.64 -4.64
C ASN A 44 -4.70 16.18 -4.46
N ALA A 45 -6.01 15.92 -4.43
CA ALA A 45 -6.55 14.58 -4.27
C ALA A 45 -6.59 13.80 -5.60
N GLU A 46 -6.74 14.47 -6.74
CA GLU A 46 -6.78 13.85 -8.08
C GLU A 46 -5.39 13.54 -8.62
N ARG A 47 -4.38 14.32 -8.19
CA ARG A 47 -2.98 14.17 -8.56
C ARG A 47 -2.09 14.29 -7.32
N PRO A 48 -2.21 13.36 -6.36
CA PRO A 48 -1.46 13.43 -5.12
C PRO A 48 0.04 13.31 -5.40
N THR A 49 0.79 14.13 -4.67
CA THR A 49 2.25 14.02 -4.57
C THR A 49 2.61 14.01 -3.11
N PHE A 50 3.41 13.01 -2.70
CA PHE A 50 3.90 12.86 -1.34
C PHE A 50 5.43 12.94 -1.32
N SER A 51 5.97 13.59 -0.29
CA SER A 51 7.42 13.69 -0.07
C SER A 51 7.76 13.52 1.41
N PRO A 52 8.79 12.73 1.78
CA PRO A 52 9.72 11.99 0.91
C PRO A 52 9.11 10.69 0.35
N SER A 53 9.92 9.71 -0.05
CA SER A 53 9.44 8.38 -0.44
C SER A 53 8.64 7.70 0.69
N ILE A 54 7.81 6.74 0.29
CA ILE A 54 6.98 5.92 1.17
C ILE A 54 7.61 4.54 1.23
N LEU A 55 7.94 4.09 2.45
CA LEU A 55 8.55 2.79 2.69
C LEU A 55 7.65 1.95 3.59
N VAL A 56 7.11 0.89 3.04
CA VAL A 56 6.29 -0.11 3.72
C VAL A 56 7.11 -1.38 3.89
N ARG A 57 7.20 -1.84 5.14
CA ARG A 57 7.84 -3.11 5.50
C ARG A 57 6.82 -4.00 6.18
N GLY A 58 6.86 -5.28 5.85
CA GLY A 58 6.01 -6.31 6.44
C GLY A 58 6.56 -7.69 6.17
N THR A 59 5.67 -8.67 6.16
CA THR A 59 5.97 -10.05 5.78
C THR A 59 4.97 -10.50 4.74
N GLN A 60 5.38 -11.38 3.83
CA GLN A 60 4.46 -11.96 2.85
C GLN A 60 3.34 -12.73 3.56
N PRO A 61 2.09 -12.69 3.05
CA PRO A 61 1.02 -13.57 3.50
C PRO A 61 1.42 -15.04 3.34
N LEU A 62 0.93 -15.87 4.24
CA LEU A 62 1.13 -17.32 4.13
C LEU A 62 0.27 -17.85 2.97
N ALA A 63 0.84 -18.68 2.10
CA ALA A 63 0.08 -19.35 1.05
C ALA A 63 -1.03 -20.22 1.66
N ASP A 64 -2.19 -20.28 1.02
CA ASP A 64 -3.37 -20.99 1.54
C ASP A 64 -3.08 -22.45 1.92
N GLU A 65 -2.28 -23.15 1.13
CA GLU A 65 -1.86 -24.53 1.41
C GLU A 65 -1.03 -24.65 2.68
N ALA A 66 -0.10 -23.73 2.91
CA ALA A 66 0.77 -23.70 4.07
C ALA A 66 -0.01 -23.28 5.32
N HIS A 67 -0.94 -22.33 5.17
CA HIS A 67 -1.87 -21.95 6.22
C HIS A 67 -2.75 -23.14 6.62
N ALA A 68 -3.32 -23.86 5.65
CA ALA A 68 -4.15 -25.02 5.91
C ALA A 68 -3.36 -26.18 6.55
N ALA A 69 -2.13 -26.44 6.11
CA ALA A 69 -1.25 -27.45 6.71
C ALA A 69 -0.92 -27.12 8.18
N TRP A 70 -0.62 -25.85 8.47
CA TRP A 70 -0.41 -25.39 9.85
C TRP A 70 -1.68 -25.54 10.71
N MET A 71 -2.84 -25.13 10.19
CA MET A 71 -4.13 -25.24 10.90
C MET A 71 -4.52 -26.69 11.21
N ARG A 72 -4.15 -27.65 10.36
CA ARG A 72 -4.36 -29.10 10.60
C ARG A 72 -3.31 -29.72 11.52
N GLY A 73 -2.19 -29.04 11.76
CA GLY A 73 -1.05 -29.58 12.51
C GLY A 73 -0.14 -30.51 11.68
N ASP A 74 -0.29 -30.52 10.35
CA ASP A 74 0.51 -31.36 9.44
C ASP A 74 1.93 -30.81 9.25
N ALA A 75 2.12 -29.51 9.48
CA ALA A 75 3.40 -28.81 9.31
C ALA A 75 3.56 -27.68 10.35
N PRO A 76 4.80 -27.34 10.74
CA PRO A 76 5.05 -26.17 11.57
C PRO A 76 4.73 -24.88 10.82
N LEU A 77 4.52 -23.79 11.56
CA LEU A 77 4.38 -22.46 10.96
C LEU A 77 5.68 -22.09 10.21
N PRO A 78 5.62 -21.75 8.91
CA PRO A 78 6.82 -21.38 8.18
C PRO A 78 7.46 -20.09 8.71
N ALA A 79 8.77 -19.96 8.50
CA ALA A 79 9.46 -18.72 8.82
C ALA A 79 8.88 -17.55 7.98
N PRO A 80 8.66 -16.37 8.58
CA PRO A 80 8.11 -15.23 7.85
C PRO A 80 9.07 -14.74 6.79
N VAL A 81 8.59 -14.57 5.56
CA VAL A 81 9.36 -13.99 4.46
C VAL A 81 9.20 -12.47 4.50
N PRO A 82 10.29 -11.68 4.61
CA PRO A 82 10.20 -10.22 4.59
C PRO A 82 9.57 -9.68 3.31
N PHE A 83 8.79 -8.62 3.43
CA PHE A 83 8.18 -7.90 2.31
C PHE A 83 8.51 -6.41 2.40
N VAL A 84 8.91 -5.82 1.27
CA VAL A 84 9.24 -4.40 1.13
C VAL A 84 8.52 -3.82 -0.08
N CYS A 85 7.85 -2.69 0.14
CA CYS A 85 7.42 -1.79 -0.93
C CYS A 85 7.99 -0.40 -0.65
N HIS A 86 8.78 0.12 -1.57
CA HIS A 86 9.38 1.43 -1.49
C HIS A 86 9.02 2.22 -2.74
N SER A 87 8.34 3.36 -2.58
CA SER A 87 7.83 4.10 -3.71
C SER A 87 7.86 5.61 -3.53
N PHE A 88 7.86 6.34 -4.63
CA PHE A 88 7.44 7.73 -4.69
C PHE A 88 6.03 7.79 -5.26
N VAL A 89 5.24 8.74 -4.76
CA VAL A 89 3.93 9.08 -5.34
C VAL A 89 4.01 10.50 -5.85
N VAL A 90 3.87 10.67 -7.17
CA VAL A 90 4.00 11.95 -7.86
C VAL A 90 2.91 12.04 -8.92
N ASP A 91 2.14 13.12 -8.90
CA ASP A 91 1.11 13.42 -9.90
C ASP A 91 0.08 12.29 -10.11
N GLY A 92 -0.27 11.57 -9.03
CA GLY A 92 -1.22 10.45 -9.09
C GLY A 92 -0.64 9.14 -9.64
N ARG A 93 0.68 9.05 -9.78
CA ARG A 93 1.40 7.83 -10.18
C ARG A 93 2.28 7.32 -9.06
N ILE A 94 2.44 6.01 -8.99
CA ILE A 94 3.36 5.33 -8.07
C ILE A 94 4.60 4.94 -8.86
N GLN A 95 5.75 5.46 -8.47
CA GLN A 95 7.07 5.03 -8.94
C GLN A 95 7.68 4.09 -7.91
N PHE A 96 7.71 2.79 -8.19
CA PHE A 96 8.33 1.79 -7.34
C PHE A 96 9.85 1.80 -7.50
N LEU A 97 10.56 1.69 -6.39
CA LEU A 97 12.01 1.61 -6.35
C LEU A 97 12.50 0.16 -6.50
N GLY A 98 13.78 0.01 -6.82
CA GLY A 98 14.38 -1.29 -7.12
C GLY A 98 14.52 -2.24 -5.93
N ASP A 99 14.32 -1.74 -4.70
CA ASP A 99 14.35 -2.52 -3.46
C ASP A 99 12.97 -3.07 -3.04
N CYS A 100 11.94 -2.92 -3.89
CA CYS A 100 10.67 -3.61 -3.71
C CYS A 100 10.83 -5.13 -3.89
N THR A 101 10.08 -5.90 -3.10
CA THR A 101 10.05 -7.39 -3.18
C THR A 101 8.84 -7.92 -3.94
N HIS A 102 8.01 -7.04 -4.50
CA HIS A 102 6.86 -7.39 -5.34
C HIS A 102 7.18 -7.21 -6.83
N GLU A 103 6.36 -7.77 -7.71
CA GLU A 103 6.61 -7.85 -9.16
C GLU A 103 6.72 -6.48 -9.86
N LEU A 104 6.08 -5.45 -9.30
CA LEU A 104 6.15 -4.08 -9.84
C LEU A 104 7.44 -3.30 -9.48
N ALA A 105 8.47 -3.95 -8.93
CA ALA A 105 9.74 -3.29 -8.59
C ALA A 105 10.35 -2.55 -9.80
N GLY A 106 10.78 -1.30 -9.59
CA GLY A 106 11.35 -0.46 -10.64
C GLY A 106 10.35 0.06 -11.70
N GLN A 107 9.06 -0.24 -11.57
CA GLN A 107 8.03 0.21 -12.51
C GLN A 107 7.32 1.48 -12.01
N THR A 108 6.74 2.23 -12.95
CA THR A 108 5.84 3.36 -12.64
C THR A 108 4.46 3.06 -13.18
N VAL A 109 3.44 3.12 -12.31
CA VAL A 109 2.05 2.82 -12.64
C VAL A 109 1.12 3.93 -12.17
N ASP A 110 -0.07 4.02 -12.75
CA ASP A 110 -1.14 4.87 -12.24
C ASP A 110 -1.69 4.31 -10.92
N ILE A 111 -2.07 5.19 -9.98
CA ILE A 111 -2.83 4.75 -8.81
C ILE A 111 -4.20 4.28 -9.30
N PRO A 112 -4.62 3.03 -8.99
CA PRO A 112 -5.91 2.53 -9.43
C PRO A 112 -7.06 3.24 -8.69
N ASP A 113 -8.22 3.26 -9.32
CA ASP A 113 -9.44 3.74 -8.69
C ASP A 113 -9.83 2.78 -7.55
N PHE A 114 -10.03 3.35 -6.36
CA PHE A 114 -10.46 2.60 -5.17
C PHE A 114 -11.73 1.77 -5.42
N ASP A 115 -12.69 2.31 -6.14
CA ASP A 115 -13.98 1.65 -6.33
C ASP A 115 -13.87 0.52 -7.35
N THR A 116 -12.92 0.60 -8.28
CA THR A 116 -12.62 -0.52 -9.19
C THR A 116 -11.96 -1.66 -8.42
N VAL A 117 -11.01 -1.36 -7.53
CA VAL A 117 -10.32 -2.38 -6.71
C VAL A 117 -11.28 -3.10 -5.75
N LEU A 118 -12.27 -2.42 -5.19
CA LEU A 118 -13.29 -3.05 -4.33
C LEU A 118 -14.19 -4.02 -5.11
N LEU A 119 -14.50 -3.73 -6.38
CA LEU A 119 -15.27 -4.63 -7.23
C LEU A 119 -14.45 -5.88 -7.62
N GLU A 120 -13.14 -5.73 -7.78
CA GLU A 120 -12.23 -6.84 -8.13
C GLU A 120 -11.93 -7.75 -6.93
N ASN A 121 -11.88 -7.20 -5.71
CA ASN A 121 -11.58 -7.96 -4.49
C ASN A 121 -12.80 -8.60 -3.81
N GLY A 122 -14.02 -8.37 -4.32
CA GLY A 122 -15.25 -9.02 -3.86
C GLY A 122 -15.80 -8.45 -2.53
N ALA A 123 -17.12 -8.27 -2.50
CA ALA A 123 -17.89 -7.92 -1.31
C ALA A 123 -17.86 -9.01 -0.22
#